data_AF-A0A2N5Z2E9-F1
#
_entry.id   AF-A0A2N5Z2E9-F1
#
_cell.length_a   1.000
_cell.length_b   1.000
_cell.length_c   1.000
_cell.angle_alpha   90.00
_cell.angle_beta   90.00
_cell.angle_gamma   90.00
#
_symmetry.space_group_name_H-M   'P 1'
#
loop_
_entity.id
_entity.type
_entity.pdbx_description
1 polymer ?
#
loop_
_entity_poly.entity_id
_entity_poly.type
_entity_poly.pdbx_seq_one_letter_code
_entity_poly.pdbx_strand_id
1 'polypeptide(L)'
;FKNNEIDLLEGDVLYFFSDGFQDQFGGPADKKFKVKKFKELILSIQDKSMDQQKEILNNTIESWRKYRLDEGIEVEQIDDILVMGVKV
;
A
#
# COMPACT_ATOMS: atom_id res chain seq x y z
N PHE A 1 -20.46 17.73 0.95
CA PHE A 1 -19.02 17.80 0.71
C PHE A 1 -18.39 18.72 1.74
N LYS A 2 -17.20 18.37 2.27
CA LYS A 2 -16.42 19.20 3.20
C LYS A 2 -15.02 19.35 2.61
N ASN A 3 -14.58 20.58 2.41
CA ASN A 3 -13.23 20.87 1.98
C ASN A 3 -12.32 20.92 3.21
N ASN A 4 -11.10 20.40 3.07
CA ASN A 4 -10.04 20.56 4.06
C ASN A 4 -8.84 21.13 3.32
N GLU A 5 -8.29 22.21 3.85
CA GLU A 5 -7.14 22.91 3.29
C GLU A 5 -5.95 22.67 4.23
N ILE A 6 -4.79 22.38 3.64
CA ILE A 6 -3.54 22.08 4.35
C ILE A 6 -2.42 22.78 3.58
N ASP A 7 -1.59 23.54 4.28
CA ASP A 7 -0.39 24.13 3.71
C ASP A 7 0.70 23.06 3.56
N LEU A 8 1.36 23.03 2.40
CA LEU A 8 2.40 22.04 2.07
C LEU A 8 3.76 22.71 1.99
N LEU A 9 4.78 22.02 2.51
CA LEU A 9 6.17 22.43 2.45
C LEU A 9 6.95 21.55 1.46
N GLU A 10 8.06 22.08 0.95
CA GLU A 10 8.96 21.30 0.08
C GLU A 10 9.41 20.02 0.78
N GLY A 11 9.27 18.90 0.07
CA GLY A 11 9.59 17.58 0.59
C GLY A 11 8.44 16.85 1.26
N ASP A 12 7.29 17.51 1.50
CA ASP A 12 6.08 16.83 1.99
C ASP A 12 5.56 15.82 0.96
N VAL A 13 5.04 14.69 1.46
CA VAL A 13 4.47 13.62 0.64
C VAL A 13 3.05 13.33 1.09
N LEU A 14 2.10 13.41 0.16
CA LEU A 14 0.71 13.05 0.36
C LEU A 14 0.41 11.69 -0.26
N TYR A 15 -0.36 10.89 0.46
CA TYR A 15 -0.82 9.58 0.01
C TYR A 15 -2.34 9.52 0.00
N PHE A 16 -2.89 9.13 -1.15
CA PHE A 16 -4.31 8.85 -1.36
C PHE A 16 -4.47 7.39 -1.75
N PHE A 17 -5.43 6.70 -1.14
CA PHE A 17 -5.60 5.27 -1.39
C PHE A 17 -7.04 4.80 -1.14
N SER A 18 -7.45 3.76 -1.87
CA SER A 18 -8.66 2.99 -1.59
C SER A 18 -8.39 1.93 -0.51
N ASP A 19 -9.46 1.29 -0.03
CA ASP A 19 -9.40 0.20 0.94
C ASP A 19 -8.91 -1.14 0.37
N GLY A 20 -8.94 -1.34 -0.96
CA GLY A 20 -8.48 -2.58 -1.58
C GLY A 20 -7.08 -3.05 -1.13
N PHE A 21 -6.12 -2.13 -0.96
CA PHE A 21 -4.76 -2.50 -0.52
C PHE A 21 -4.77 -3.11 0.90
N GLN A 22 -5.50 -2.48 1.82
CA GLN A 22 -5.56 -2.92 3.22
C GLN A 22 -6.47 -4.13 3.41
N ASP A 23 -7.44 -4.35 2.52
CA ASP A 23 -8.39 -5.46 2.58
C ASP A 23 -7.91 -6.73 1.88
N GLN A 24 -6.81 -6.67 1.12
CA GLN A 24 -6.17 -7.84 0.51
C GLN A 24 -5.81 -8.92 1.55
N PHE A 25 -6.35 -10.13 1.35
CA PHE A 25 -5.97 -11.34 2.10
C PHE A 25 -4.63 -11.89 1.59
N GLY A 26 -3.91 -12.57 2.48
CA GLY A 26 -2.59 -13.14 2.19
C GLY A 26 -1.70 -13.26 3.43
N GLY A 27 -0.41 -13.42 3.18
CA GLY A 27 0.60 -13.62 4.22
C GLY A 27 0.50 -14.97 4.94
N PRO A 28 1.40 -15.23 5.91
CA PRO A 28 1.55 -16.55 6.54
C PRO A 28 0.33 -17.07 7.30
N ALA A 29 -0.55 -16.17 7.72
CA ALA A 29 -1.74 -16.51 8.50
C ALA A 29 -3.04 -16.24 7.73
N ASP A 30 -2.96 -15.94 6.44
CA ASP A 30 -4.09 -15.61 5.57
C ASP A 30 -5.03 -14.57 6.17
N LYS A 31 -4.45 -13.39 6.40
CA LYS A 31 -5.14 -12.26 7.01
C LYS A 31 -5.09 -11.07 6.06
N LYS A 32 -6.05 -10.17 6.24
CA LYS A 32 -6.01 -8.84 5.63
C LYS A 32 -4.68 -8.14 5.94
N PHE A 33 -4.17 -7.35 4.99
CA PHE A 33 -2.96 -6.54 5.19
C PHE A 33 -3.15 -5.51 6.33
N LYS A 34 -4.35 -4.93 6.41
CA LYS A 34 -4.81 -3.91 7.36
C LYS A 34 -4.10 -2.54 7.24
N VAL A 35 -4.85 -1.49 7.59
CA VAL A 35 -4.40 -0.09 7.55
C VAL A 35 -3.10 0.16 8.32
N LYS A 36 -2.91 -0.51 9.46
CA LYS A 36 -1.75 -0.29 10.34
C LYS A 36 -0.45 -0.64 9.62
N LYS A 37 -0.36 -1.83 9.01
CA LYS A 37 0.82 -2.25 8.25
C LYS A 37 1.06 -1.39 7.03
N PHE A 38 0.00 -0.95 6.36
CA PHE A 38 0.10 -0.07 5.20
C PHE A 38 0.73 1.28 5.55
N LYS A 39 0.30 1.90 6.66
CA LYS A 39 0.91 3.14 7.15
C LYS A 39 2.36 2.94 7.58
N GLU A 40 2.65 1.85 8.29
CA GLU A 40 4.03 1.49 8.67
C GLU A 40 4.94 1.30 7.45
N LEU A 41 4.43 0.65 6.40
CA LEU A 41 5.13 0.47 5.13
C LEU A 41 5.46 1.81 4.47
N ILE A 42 4.48 2.71 4.32
CA ILE A 42 4.69 4.04 3.73
C ILE A 42 5.76 4.82 4.51
N LEU A 43 5.68 4.83 5.85
CA LEU A 43 6.66 5.52 6.69
C LEU A 43 8.06 4.89 6.57
N SER A 44 8.16 3.58 6.36
CA SER A 44 9.44 2.89 6.21
C SER A 44 10.15 3.14 4.87
N ILE A 45 9.43 3.63 3.86
CA ILE A 45 9.95 3.87 2.50
C ILE A 45 9.97 5.36 2.12
N GLN A 46 9.60 6.25 3.03
CA GLN A 46 9.42 7.68 2.77
C GLN A 46 10.68 8.39 2.25
N ASP A 47 11.86 7.85 2.56
CA ASP A 47 13.17 8.37 2.16
C ASP A 47 13.54 8.02 0.70
N LYS A 48 12.78 7.14 0.06
CA LYS A 48 13.05 6.63 -1.29
C LYS A 48 12.44 7.52 -2.37
N SER A 49 12.90 7.37 -3.61
CA SER A 49 12.26 8.06 -4.75
C SER A 49 10.82 7.58 -4.93
N MET A 50 9.95 8.41 -5.51
CA MET A 50 8.53 8.04 -5.72
C MET A 50 8.37 6.76 -6.56
N ASP A 51 9.25 6.56 -7.55
CA ASP A 51 9.27 5.32 -8.35
C ASP A 51 9.65 4.10 -7.52
N GLN A 52 10.64 4.22 -6.64
CA GLN A 52 11.02 3.14 -5.72
C GLN A 52 9.90 2.85 -4.71
N GLN A 53 9.23 3.88 -4.20
CA GLN A 53 8.11 3.70 -3.27
C GLN A 53 6.96 2.96 -3.97
N LYS A 54 6.62 3.34 -5.21
CA LYS A 54 5.63 2.62 -6.04
C LYS A 54 6.01 1.15 -6.24
N GLU A 55 7.26 0.88 -6.60
CA GLU A 55 7.74 -0.49 -6.81
C GLU A 55 7.63 -1.32 -5.52
N ILE A 56 8.04 -0.76 -4.37
CA ILE A 56 7.97 -1.45 -3.08
C ILE A 56 6.52 -1.72 -2.67
N LEU A 57 5.61 -0.77 -2.87
CA LEU A 57 4.18 -0.96 -2.59
C LEU A 57 3.60 -2.11 -3.43
N ASN A 58 3.89 -2.12 -4.73
CA ASN A 58 3.47 -3.18 -5.64
C ASN A 58 4.07 -4.54 -5.24
N ASN A 59 5.38 -4.60 -5.03
CA ASN A 59 6.05 -5.85 -4.64
C ASN A 59 5.53 -6.37 -3.30
N THR A 60 5.20 -5.48 -2.36
CA THR A 60 4.68 -5.87 -1.04
C THR A 60 3.29 -6.49 -1.15
N ILE A 61 2.36 -5.88 -1.90
CA ILE A 61 1.01 -6.41 -2.04
C ILE A 61 0.97 -7.70 -2.86
N GLU A 62 1.82 -7.79 -3.89
CA GLU A 62 2.01 -9.01 -4.68
C GLU A 62 2.60 -10.13 -3.83
N SER A 63 3.65 -9.86 -3.05
CA SER A 63 4.23 -10.85 -2.14
C SER A 63 3.26 -11.27 -1.05
N TRP A 64 2.41 -10.34 -0.59
CA TRP A 64 1.39 -10.65 0.40
C TRP A 64 0.36 -11.63 -0.14
N ARG A 65 -0.23 -11.37 -1.32
CA ARG A 65 -1.24 -12.27 -1.93
C ARG A 65 -0.66 -13.62 -2.35
N LYS A 66 0.64 -13.63 -2.73
CA LYS A 66 1.39 -14.81 -3.20
C LYS A 66 2.09 -15.61 -2.10
N TYR A 67 1.94 -15.23 -0.83
CA TYR A 67 2.74 -15.80 0.24
C TYR A 67 2.68 -17.34 0.34
N ARG A 68 1.57 -17.99 -0.05
CA ARG A 68 1.40 -19.46 0.02
C ARG A 68 1.78 -20.21 -1.26
N LEU A 69 2.62 -19.61 -2.13
CA LEU A 69 3.00 -20.19 -3.42
C LEU A 69 3.73 -21.55 -3.33
N ASP A 70 4.14 -21.98 -2.15
CA ASP A 70 4.64 -23.34 -1.84
C ASP A 70 3.61 -24.42 -2.25
N GLU A 71 2.31 -24.09 -2.25
CA GLU A 71 1.18 -24.99 -2.55
C GLU A 71 0.42 -24.62 -3.84
N GLY A 72 0.90 -23.63 -4.61
CA GLY A 72 0.31 -23.25 -5.91
C GLY A 72 -1.03 -22.49 -5.84
N ILE A 73 -1.40 -21.95 -4.67
CA ILE A 73 -2.65 -21.21 -4.48
C ILE A 73 -2.34 -19.72 -4.30
N GLU A 74 -2.71 -18.91 -5.29
CA GLU A 74 -2.70 -17.44 -5.20
C GLU A 74 -4.01 -16.96 -4.58
N VAL A 75 -3.92 -16.04 -3.61
CA VAL A 75 -5.12 -15.36 -3.12
C VAL A 75 -5.52 -14.30 -4.14
N GLU A 76 -6.70 -14.48 -4.74
CA GLU A 76 -7.22 -13.49 -5.69
C GLU A 76 -7.37 -12.11 -5.04
N GLN A 77 -7.29 -11.09 -5.89
CA GLN A 77 -7.59 -9.73 -5.50
C GLN A 77 -9.10 -9.59 -5.28
N ILE A 78 -9.47 -9.00 -4.14
CA ILE A 78 -10.86 -8.98 -3.68
C ILE A 78 -11.58 -7.69 -4.09
N ASP A 79 -10.81 -6.61 -4.27
CA ASP A 79 -11.33 -5.28 -4.59
C ASP A 79 -10.30 -4.46 -5.38
N ASP A 80 -10.73 -3.35 -5.97
CA ASP A 80 -9.87 -2.45 -6.72
C ASP A 80 -8.84 -1.73 -5.81
N ILE A 81 -7.57 -1.81 -6.21
CA ILE A 81 -6.46 -1.20 -5.47
C ILE A 81 -6.02 0.08 -6.18
N LEU A 82 -6.20 1.22 -5.51
CA LEU A 82 -5.63 2.50 -5.90
C LEU A 82 -4.73 3.02 -4.79
N VAL A 83 -3.49 3.36 -5.12
CA VAL A 83 -2.56 4.10 -4.26
C VAL A 83 -1.86 5.17 -5.10
N MET A 84 -1.92 6.41 -4.65
CA MET A 84 -1.30 7.57 -5.29
C MET A 84 -0.48 8.32 -4.26
N GLY A 85 0.80 8.50 -4.56
CA GLY A 85 1.72 9.35 -3.79
C GLY A 85 2.08 10.60 -4.59
N VAL A 86 2.06 11.76 -3.96
CA VAL A 86 2.48 13.04 -4.54
C VAL A 86 3.49 13.69 -3.61
N LYS A 87 4.65 14.07 -4.17
CA LYS A 87 5.69 14.80 -3.44
C LYS A 87 5.75 16.23 -3.95
N VAL A 88 5.82 17.20 -3.02
CA VAL A 88 5.94 18.64 -3.29
C VAL A 88 7.40 19.03 -3.45
#